data_AF-A0A497IJ28-F1
#
_entry.id   AF-A0A497IJ28-F1
#
_cell.length_a   1.000
_cell.length_b   1.000
_cell.length_c   1.000
_cell.angle_alpha   90.00
_cell.angle_beta   90.00
_cell.angle_gamma   90.00
#
_symmetry.space_group_name_H-M   'P 1'
#
loop_
_entity.id
_entity.type
_entity.pdbx_description
1 polymer ?
#
loop_
_entity_poly.entity_id
_entity_poly.type
_entity_poly.pdbx_seq_one_letter_code
_entity_poly.pdbx_strand_id
1 'polypeptide(L)' 'MNEKKLREHLTTLNRWGVNLYIFKEDRLLYRSARSGIAPLIEAVESFGVKKLSGSTVVDKIVG' A
#
# COMPACT_ATOMS: atom_id res chain seq x y z
N MET A 1 10.07 3.28 -8.56
CA MET A 1 8.87 3.01 -9.38
C MET A 1 8.68 4.06 -10.47
N ASN A 2 8.44 3.64 -11.73
CA ASN A 2 8.12 4.52 -12.85
C ASN A 2 6.59 4.67 -13.04
N GLU A 3 6.15 5.65 -13.83
CA GLU A 3 4.73 5.98 -14.00
C GLU A 3 3.90 4.81 -14.55
N LYS A 4 4.47 4.01 -15.47
CA LYS A 4 3.81 2.84 -16.04
C LYS A 4 3.48 1.80 -14.98
N LYS A 5 4.45 1.41 -14.14
CA LYS A 5 4.23 0.46 -13.03
C LYS A 5 3.23 1.00 -12.01
N LEU A 6 3.28 2.30 -11.70
CA LEU A 6 2.31 2.91 -10.81
C LEU A 6 0.88 2.76 -11.37
N ARG A 7 0.69 3.06 -12.66
CA ARG A 7 -0.62 2.90 -13.33
C ARG A 7 -1.11 1.45 -13.28
N GLU A 8 -0.24 0.46 -13.53
CA GLU A 8 -0.58 -0.96 -13.42
C GLU A 8 -1.05 -1.34 -11.99
N HIS A 9 -0.37 -0.83 -10.97
CA HIS A 9 -0.77 -1.04 -9.57
C HIS A 9 -2.09 -0.33 -9.22
N LEU A 10 -2.32 0.90 -9.73
CA LEU A 10 -3.58 1.61 -9.56
C LEU A 10 -4.76 0.90 -10.25
N THR A 11 -4.56 0.37 -11.46
CA THR A 11 -5.57 -0.46 -12.13
C THR A 11 -5.88 -1.72 -11.31
N THR A 12 -4.85 -2.30 -10.68
CA THR A 12 -5.01 -3.46 -9.78
C THR A 12 -5.77 -3.08 -8.51
N LEU A 13 -5.54 -1.91 -7.90
CA LEU A 13 -6.35 -1.43 -6.76
C LEU A 13 -7.84 -1.43 -7.11
N ASN A 14 -8.20 -0.83 -8.25
CA ASN A 14 -9.58 -0.73 -8.69
C ASN A 14 -10.23 -2.09 -8.99
N ARG A 15 -9.48 -2.99 -9.63
CA ARG A 15 -10.02 -4.31 -10.01
C ARG A 15 -10.18 -5.27 -8.83
N TRP A 16 -9.36 -5.12 -7.79
CA TRP A 16 -9.31 -6.06 -6.66
C TRP A 16 -9.99 -5.53 -5.39
N GLY A 17 -10.60 -4.33 -5.45
CA GLY A 17 -11.24 -3.70 -4.29
C GLY A 17 -10.25 -3.36 -3.16
N VAL A 18 -8.96 -3.21 -3.50
CA VAL A 18 -7.90 -2.89 -2.54
C VAL A 18 -7.87 -1.38 -2.37
N ASN A 19 -7.69 -0.92 -1.14
CA ASN A 19 -7.65 0.50 -0.78
C ASN A 19 -6.23 0.95 -0.42
N LEU A 20 -5.37 0.07 0.09
CA LEU A 20 -4.00 0.42 0.47
C LEU A 20 -2.99 -0.61 -0.04
N TYR A 21 -1.87 -0.11 -0.60
CA TYR A 21 -0.66 -0.86 -0.89
C TYR A 21 0.55 -0.24 -0.20
N ILE A 22 1.46 -1.09 0.29
CA ILE A 22 2.78 -0.67 0.77
C ILE A 22 3.84 -1.40 -0.03
N PHE A 23 4.74 -0.65 -0.64
CA PHE A 23 5.86 -1.16 -1.42
C PHE A 23 7.19 -0.81 -0.75
N LYS A 24 8.20 -1.66 -0.91
CA LYS A 24 9.60 -1.36 -0.58
C LYS A 24 10.49 -1.85 -1.70
N GLU A 25 11.25 -0.93 -2.30
CA GLU A 25 12.17 -1.25 -3.40
C GLU A 25 11.47 -2.05 -4.51
N ASP A 26 10.29 -1.57 -4.92
CA ASP A 26 9.39 -2.20 -5.91
C ASP A 26 8.78 -3.56 -5.52
N ARG A 27 8.98 -4.04 -4.28
CA ARG A 27 8.31 -5.26 -3.76
C ARG A 27 7.06 -4.88 -2.96
N LEU A 28 5.96 -5.59 -3.23
CA LEU A 28 4.75 -5.48 -2.43
C LEU A 28 4.98 -6.08 -1.03
N LEU A 29 4.89 -5.25 0.01
CA LEU A 29 5.00 -5.68 1.40
C LEU A 29 3.65 -5.95 2.04
N TYR A 30 2.65 -5.12 1.75
CA TYR A 30 1.33 -5.22 2.36
C TYR A 30 0.24 -4.69 1.43
N ARG A 31 -0.96 -5.27 1.54
CA ARG A 31 -2.17 -4.80 0.86
C ARG A 31 -3.39 -4.97 1.74
N SER A 32 -4.35 -4.06 1.63
CA SER A 32 -5.63 -4.18 2.34
C SER A 32 -6.79 -3.59 1.57
N ALA A 33 -7.95 -4.23 1.68
CA ALA A 33 -9.24 -3.74 1.20
C ALA A 33 -10.02 -2.97 2.28
N ARG A 34 -9.49 -2.85 3.52
CA ARG A 34 -10.14 -2.06 4.58
C ARG A 34 -10.00 -0.57 4.29
N SER A 35 -10.87 0.25 4.85
CA SER A 35 -10.88 1.70 4.66
C SER A 35 -10.38 2.44 5.91
N GLY A 36 -10.13 3.74 5.76
CA GLY A 36 -9.64 4.59 6.85
C GLY A 36 -8.22 4.23 7.27
N ILE A 37 -7.86 4.53 8.52
CA ILE A 37 -6.50 4.34 9.04
C ILE A 37 -6.15 2.88 9.40
N ALA A 38 -7.16 2.01 9.55
CA ALA A 38 -6.99 0.64 10.01
C ALA A 38 -5.93 -0.18 9.23
N PRO A 39 -5.89 -0.16 7.87
CA PRO A 39 -4.84 -0.84 7.11
C PRO A 39 -3.41 -0.43 7.48
N LEU A 40 -3.21 0.85 7.79
CA LEU A 40 -1.88 1.37 8.09
C LEU A 40 -1.44 0.92 9.49
N ILE A 41 -2.36 0.94 10.47
CA ILE A 41 -2.11 0.43 11.82
C ILE A 41 -1.75 -1.05 11.74
N GLU A 42 -2.55 -1.86 11.04
CA GLU A 42 -2.28 -3.29 10.87
C GLU A 42 -0.92 -3.57 10.23
N ALA A 43 -0.53 -2.77 9.22
CA ALA A 43 0.79 -2.91 8.61
C ALA A 43 1.90 -2.57 9.61
N VAL A 44 1.76 -1.50 10.40
CA VAL A 44 2.74 -1.11 11.42
C VAL A 44 2.86 -2.21 12.48
N GLU A 45 1.75 -2.78 12.94
CA GLU A 45 1.75 -3.88 13.92
C GLU A 45 2.38 -5.15 13.35
N SER A 46 2.11 -5.48 12.07
CA SER A 46 2.59 -6.71 11.43
C SER A 46 4.08 -6.67 11.08
N PHE A 47 4.60 -5.50 10.67
CA PHE A 47 5.96 -5.38 10.13
C PHE A 47 6.89 -4.57 11.01
N GLY A 48 6.36 -3.72 11.89
CA GLY A 48 7.11 -2.74 12.65
C GLY A 48 7.58 -1.56 11.80
N VAL A 49 7.70 -0.39 12.44
CA VAL A 49 8.08 0.88 11.79
C VAL A 49 9.43 0.78 11.07
N LYS A 50 10.42 0.09 11.64
CA LYS A 50 11.75 -0.09 11.02
C LYS A 50 11.65 -0.76 9.64
N LYS A 51 10.80 -1.78 9.49
CA LYS A 51 10.67 -2.53 8.23
C LYS A 51 9.95 -1.72 7.17
N LEU A 52 8.98 -0.90 7.57
CA LEU A 52 8.22 0.01 6.71
C LEU A 52 8.97 1.31 6.37
N SER A 53 10.03 1.65 7.10
CA SER A 53 10.83 2.83 6.79
C SER A 53 11.37 2.79 5.35
N GLY A 54 11.20 3.89 4.61
CA GLY A 54 11.56 4.00 3.20
C GLY A 54 10.59 3.31 2.24
N SER A 55 9.42 2.87 2.71
CA SER A 55 8.37 2.35 1.85
C SER A 55 7.58 3.45 1.15
N THR A 56 7.01 3.12 -0.01
CA THR A 56 5.98 3.92 -0.68
C THR A 56 4.61 3.37 -0.28
N VAL A 57 3.74 4.25 0.22
CA VAL A 57 2.33 3.92 0.50
C VAL A 57 1.48 4.50 -0.62
N VAL A 58 0.60 3.68 -1.17
CA VAL A 58 -0.42 4.08 -2.14
C VAL A 58 -1.78 3.83 -1.50
N ASP A 59 -2.49 4.90 -1.19
CA ASP A 59 -3.82 4.86 -0.57
C ASP A 59 -4.84 5.47 -1.53
N LYS A 60 -5.99 4.80 -1.67
CA LYS A 60 -7.09 5.22 -2.55
C LYS A 60 -7.84 6.43 -2.00
N ILE A 61 -7.94 6.56 -0.68
CA ILE A 61 -8.57 7.71 -0.02
C ILE A 61 -7.71 8.05 1.20
N VAL A 62 -6.93 9.12 1.09
CA VAL A 62 -6.26 9.71 2.25
C VAL A 62 -7.31 10.54 3.00
N GLY A 63 -7.82 10.00 4.11
CA GLY A 63 -8.69 10.72 5.04
C GLY A 63 -7.90 11.67 5.94
#